data_AF-A0A3M2E5D5-F1
#
_entry.id   AF-A0A3M2E5D5-F1
#
_cell.length_a   1.000
_cell.length_b   1.000
_cell.length_c   1.000
_cell.angle_alpha   90.00
_cell.angle_beta   90.00
_cell.angle_gamma   90.00
#
_symmetry.space_group_name_H-M   'P 1'
#
loop_
_entity.id
_entity.type
_entity.pdbx_description
1 polymer ?
#
loop_
_entity_poly.entity_id
_entity_poly.type
_entity_poly.pdbx_seq_one_letter_code
_entity_poly.pdbx_strand_id
1 'polypeptide(L)' 'EWLVMIGVCTHLGCVPIGDGAGEFGGWFCPCHGSHYDTAGRIRKGPAPRNLDVPVARFVDDNTLKLG' A
#
# COMPACT_ATOMS: atom_id res chain seq x y z
N GLU A 1 7.71 10.66 10.14
CA GLU A 1 6.40 9.99 10.27
C GLU A 1 6.41 8.69 9.47
N TRP A 2 5.53 7.73 9.77
CA TRP A 2 5.61 6.37 9.24
C TRP A 2 4.26 5.90 8.67
N LEU A 3 4.30 5.31 7.48
CA LEU A 3 3.20 4.55 6.90
C LEU A 3 3.70 3.12 6.66
N VAL A 4 2.98 2.14 7.17
CA VAL A 4 3.35 0.72 7.10
C VAL A 4 2.16 -0.07 6.62
N MET A 5 2.36 -0.79 5.52
CA MET A 5 1.29 -1.51 4.82
C MET A 5 1.85 -2.79 4.21
N ILE A 6 0.97 -3.74 3.94
CA ILE A 6 1.28 -4.92 3.15
C ILE A 6 1.33 -4.52 1.66
N GLY A 7 2.50 -4.68 1.04
CA GLY A 7 2.74 -4.37 -0.38
C GLY A 7 2.11 -5.37 -1.36
N VAL A 8 0.90 -5.84 -1.09
CA VAL A 8 0.18 -6.83 -1.88
C VAL A 8 -1.11 -6.19 -2.39
N CYS A 9 -1.20 -6.01 -3.70
CA CYS A 9 -2.38 -5.49 -4.36
C CYS A 9 -3.59 -6.36 -4.04
N THR A 10 -4.67 -5.73 -3.58
CA THR A 10 -5.85 -6.44 -3.08
C THR A 10 -6.75 -6.97 -4.18
N HIS A 11 -6.42 -6.67 -5.45
CA HIS A 11 -7.04 -7.31 -6.61
C HIS A 11 -6.64 -8.79 -6.69
N LEU A 12 -5.40 -9.08 -7.11
CA LEU A 12 -4.90 -10.45 -7.36
C LEU A 12 -3.45 -10.65 -6.89
N GLY A 13 -2.97 -9.85 -5.94
CA GLY A 13 -1.75 -10.16 -5.17
C GLY A 13 -0.43 -9.64 -5.73
N CYS A 14 -0.40 -8.93 -6.87
CA CYS A 14 0.82 -8.31 -7.38
C CYS A 14 1.40 -7.26 -6.41
N VAL A 15 2.70 -6.96 -6.52
CA VAL A 15 3.34 -5.86 -5.77
C VAL A 15 3.13 -4.52 -6.50
N PRO A 16 2.48 -3.51 -5.90
CA PRO A 16 2.38 -2.18 -6.48
C PRO A 16 3.74 -1.46 -6.54
N ILE A 17 3.98 -0.73 -7.63
CA ILE A 17 5.14 0.18 -7.81
C ILE A 17 4.89 1.44 -6.97
N GLY A 18 5.88 1.89 -6.20
CA GLY A 18 5.82 3.09 -5.34
C GLY A 18 6.39 4.36 -5.97
N ASP A 19 7.01 5.21 -5.15
CA ASP A 19 7.72 6.44 -5.54
C ASP A 19 6.88 7.45 -6.33
N GLY A 20 5.65 7.70 -5.88
CA GLY A 20 4.77 8.67 -6.51
C GLY A 20 4.09 8.14 -7.77
N ALA A 21 4.07 6.82 -7.97
CA ALA A 21 3.47 6.21 -9.15
C ALA A 21 1.93 6.32 -9.18
N GLY A 22 1.40 6.22 -10.40
CA GLY A 22 -0.03 6.29 -10.65
C GLY A 22 -0.60 7.71 -10.57
N GLU A 23 -1.89 7.84 -10.88
CA GLU A 23 -2.57 9.15 -10.98
C GLU A 23 -2.73 9.88 -9.64
N PHE A 24 -2.47 9.20 -8.52
CA PHE A 24 -2.70 9.73 -7.17
C PHE A 24 -1.41 9.88 -6.36
N GLY A 25 -0.24 9.84 -7.03
CA GLY A 25 1.05 10.11 -6.41
C GLY A 25 1.43 9.11 -5.31
N GLY A 26 0.90 7.89 -5.36
CA GLY A 26 1.11 6.86 -4.35
C GLY A 26 1.68 5.61 -4.98
N TRP A 27 0.82 4.62 -5.22
CA TRP A 27 1.21 3.33 -5.76
C TRP A 27 0.43 2.94 -7.01
N PHE A 28 1.09 2.25 -7.93
CA PHE A 28 0.48 1.73 -9.15
C PHE A 28 0.72 0.24 -9.31
N CYS A 29 -0.35 -0.54 -9.43
CA CYS A 29 -0.26 -1.98 -9.72
C CYS A 29 -0.37 -2.21 -11.24
N PRO A 30 0.74 -2.55 -11.93
CA PRO A 30 0.78 -2.65 -13.39
C PRO A 30 -0.02 -3.83 -13.96
N CYS A 31 -0.32 -4.85 -13.13
CA CYS A 31 -1.01 -6.06 -13.59
C CYS A 31 -2.38 -5.77 -14.22
N HIS A 32 -3.18 -4.89 -13.61
CA HIS A 32 -4.55 -4.59 -14.07
C HIS A 32 -4.93 -3.11 -13.87
N GLY A 33 -3.95 -2.23 -13.64
CA GLY A 33 -4.16 -0.79 -13.55
C GLY A 33 -4.85 -0.30 -12.27
N SER A 34 -4.57 -0.90 -11.11
CA SER A 34 -5.05 -0.35 -9.83
C SER A 34 -4.14 0.78 -9.35
N HIS A 35 -4.74 1.90 -8.93
CA HIS A 35 -4.03 3.08 -8.42
C HIS A 35 -4.41 3.34 -6.96
N TYR A 36 -3.40 3.49 -6.12
CA TYR A 36 -3.54 3.81 -4.71
C TYR A 36 -2.98 5.22 -4.45
N ASP A 37 -3.65 6.01 -3.61
CA ASP A 37 -3.12 7.32 -3.17
C ASP A 37 -1.99 7.16 -2.15
N THR A 38 -1.37 8.24 -1.68
CA THR A 38 -0.25 8.28 -0.71
C THR A 38 -0.53 7.66 0.66
N ALA A 39 -1.78 7.30 0.96
CA ALA A 39 -2.17 6.58 2.18
C ALA A 39 -2.51 5.09 1.92
N GLY A 40 -2.24 4.58 0.71
CA GLY A 40 -2.49 3.20 0.30
C GLY A 40 -3.95 2.89 0.03
N ARG A 41 -4.79 3.91 -0.16
CA ARG A 41 -6.22 3.73 -0.41
C ARG A 41 -6.47 3.58 -1.89
N ILE A 42 -7.31 2.61 -2.27
CA ILE A 42 -7.66 2.39 -3.67
C ILE A 42 -8.49 3.56 -4.19
N ARG A 43 -8.08 4.12 -5.33
CA ARG A 43 -8.76 5.25 -5.97
C ARG A 43 -9.28 4.96 -7.37
N LYS A 44 -8.67 3.98 -8.06
CA LYS A 44 -9.03 3.59 -9.42
C LYS A 44 -8.58 2.15 -9.72
N GLY A 45 -9.33 1.45 -10.56
CA GLY A 45 -9.00 0.11 -11.03
C GLY A 45 -9.77 -1.00 -10.30
N PRO A 46 -9.45 -2.28 -10.58
CA PRO A 46 -10.26 -3.42 -10.15
C PRO A 46 -10.01 -3.89 -8.70
N ALA A 47 -9.02 -3.34 -7.99
CA ALA A 47 -8.80 -3.70 -6.59
C ALA A 47 -10.02 -3.32 -5.73
N PRO A 48 -10.57 -4.24 -4.92
CA PRO A 48 -11.83 -4.01 -4.20
C PRO A 48 -11.66 -3.22 -2.89
N ARG A 49 -10.42 -3.04 -2.41
CA ARG A 49 -10.14 -2.48 -1.08
C ARG A 49 -8.74 -1.84 -1.00
N ASN A 50 -8.52 -1.03 0.04
CA ASN A 50 -7.22 -0.42 0.34
C ASN A 50 -6.15 -1.47 0.66
N LEU A 51 -4.88 -1.11 0.55
CA LEU A 51 -3.77 -1.96 1.02
C LEU A 51 -3.93 -2.25 2.51
N ASP A 52 -3.62 -3.49 2.91
CA ASP A 52 -3.76 -3.92 4.30
C ASP A 52 -2.74 -3.24 5.20
N VAL A 53 -3.16 -2.84 6.39
CA VAL A 53 -2.26 -2.37 7.46
C VAL A 53 -2.00 -3.56 8.38
N PRO A 54 -0.74 -4.02 8.54
CA PRO A 54 -0.44 -5.12 9.45
C PRO A 54 -0.61 -4.70 10.91
N VAL A 55 -0.78 -5.69 11.79
CA VAL A 55 -0.58 -5.46 13.23
C VAL A 55 0.88 -5.04 13.44
N ALA A 56 1.07 -3.83 13.94
CA ALA A 56 2.39 -3.26 14.18
C ALA A 56 2.40 -2.40 15.44
N ARG A 57 3.53 -2.37 16.14
CA ARG A 57 3.77 -1.48 17.28
C ARG A 57 5.23 -1.10 17.39
N PHE A 58 5.51 0.12 17.84
CA PHE A 58 6.85 0.50 18.26
C PHE A 58 7.22 -0.25 19.54
N VAL A 59 8.44 -0.78 19.59
CA VAL A 59 9.01 -1.41 20.81
C VAL A 59 10.02 -0.49 21.49
N ASP A 60 10.54 0.47 20.73
CA ASP A 60 11.34 1.62 21.16
C ASP A 60 11.22 2.72 20.09
N ASP A 61 11.92 3.84 20.25
CA ASP A 61 11.82 5.01 19.37
C ASP A 61 12.16 4.72 17.90
N ASN A 62 12.98 3.69 17.63
CA ASN A 62 13.54 3.42 16.31
C ASN A 62 13.20 2.02 15.76
N THR A 63 12.45 1.21 16.51
CA THR A 63 12.15 -0.17 16.14
C THR A 63 10.65 -0.43 16.12
N LEU A 64 10.16 -0.86 14.95
CA LEU A 64 8.78 -1.30 14.75
C LEU A 64 8.72 -2.82 14.69
N LYS A 65 7.92 -3.44 15.55
CA LYS A 65 7.60 -4.87 15.51
C LYS A 65 6.35 -5.11 14.66
N LEU A 66 6.43 -6.05 13.72
CA LEU A 66 5.31 -6.56 12.94
C LEU A 66 4.83 -7.89 13.55
N GLY A 67 3.50 -8.05 13.73
CA GLY A 67 2.89 -9.15 14.50
C GLY A 67 3.32 -9.17 15.97
#